data_AF-A0A6G0UTK4-F1
#
_entry.id   AF-A0A6G0UTK4-F1
#
_cell.length_a   1.000
_cell.length_b   1.000
_cell.length_c   1.000
_cell.angle_alpha   90.00
_cell.angle_beta   90.00
_cell.angle_gamma   90.00
#
_symmetry.space_group_name_H-M   'P 1'
#
loop_
_entity.id
_entity.type
_entity.pdbx_description
1 polymer ?
#
loop_
_entity_poly.entity_id
_entity_poly.type
_entity_poly.pdbx_seq_one_letter_code
_entity_poly.pdbx_strand_id
1 'polypeptide(L)'
;MKRIGGLLLFVFSTCIVVVSAQNFHPLERTPAVRVARFQVDYPNAEIHRINHYTKWTSLMRKSVLASLRFIDKHWRICAKSDDGGPKRKELDCGKLQVTGEIVRENYYRINATFVAERDPIRNTNVDATSTVFGVIQIGLRGGIFQYTNALKILGKPSPTMWFEEGFFCYPGFTLSGNDKCVSEQRRQKRSSDGVKTQVVGTVIF
;
A
#
# COMPACT_ATOMS: atom_id res chain seq x y z
N MET A 1 82.95 27.71 -31.83
CA MET A 1 81.87 27.87 -30.83
C MET A 1 80.60 28.36 -31.51
N LYS A 2 79.61 27.48 -31.72
CA LYS A 2 78.20 27.81 -32.04
C LYS A 2 77.36 26.60 -31.62
N ARG A 3 76.50 26.79 -30.61
CA ARG A 3 75.66 25.73 -30.01
C ARG A 3 74.44 25.49 -30.91
N ILE A 4 74.23 24.24 -31.29
CA ILE A 4 73.00 23.73 -31.91
C ILE A 4 72.09 23.30 -30.76
N GLY A 5 70.98 24.01 -30.55
CA GLY A 5 69.96 23.67 -29.57
C GLY A 5 68.92 22.74 -30.20
N GLY A 6 68.98 21.45 -29.85
CA GLY A 6 68.01 20.44 -30.27
C GLY A 6 66.65 20.66 -29.59
N LEU A 7 65.61 20.75 -30.41
CA LEU A 7 64.22 20.81 -29.99
C LEU A 7 63.75 19.39 -29.61
N LEU A 8 63.63 19.11 -28.31
CA LEU A 8 63.13 17.83 -27.80
C LEU A 8 61.59 17.85 -27.84
N LEU A 9 60.99 17.12 -28.79
CA LEU A 9 59.55 16.90 -28.84
C LEU A 9 59.16 15.82 -27.82
N PHE A 10 58.62 16.24 -26.67
CA PHE A 10 57.97 15.34 -25.72
C PHE A 10 56.61 14.91 -26.27
N VAL A 11 56.52 13.67 -26.76
CA VAL A 11 55.24 13.03 -27.09
C VAL A 11 54.61 12.58 -25.77
N PHE A 12 53.75 13.43 -25.20
CA PHE A 12 52.89 13.04 -24.08
C PHE A 12 51.80 12.11 -24.60
N SER A 13 51.98 10.80 -24.40
CA SER A 13 50.93 9.80 -24.58
C SER A 13 49.85 10.02 -23.52
N THR A 14 48.75 10.66 -23.90
CA THR A 14 47.59 10.85 -23.03
C THR A 14 46.68 9.62 -23.13
N CYS A 15 46.71 8.77 -22.10
CA CYS A 15 45.69 7.73 -21.93
C CYS A 15 44.33 8.38 -21.63
N ILE A 16 43.44 8.40 -22.63
CA ILE A 16 42.05 8.80 -22.43
C ILE A 16 41.30 7.59 -21.84
N VAL A 17 41.04 7.61 -20.53
CA VAL A 17 40.13 6.65 -19.89
C VAL A 17 38.71 7.12 -20.14
N VAL A 18 38.02 6.49 -21.09
CA VAL A 18 36.59 6.73 -21.32
C VAL A 18 35.81 5.96 -20.26
N VAL A 19 35.48 6.63 -19.15
CA VAL A 19 34.52 6.09 -18.18
C VAL A 19 33.12 6.25 -18.79
N SER A 20 32.56 5.15 -19.26
CA SER A 20 31.14 5.06 -19.61
C SER A 20 30.32 5.27 -18.34
N ALA A 21 29.74 6.47 -18.18
CA ALA A 21 28.68 6.69 -17.20
C ALA A 21 27.46 5.90 -17.68
N GLN A 22 27.25 4.69 -17.13
CA GLN A 22 26.00 3.98 -17.33
C GLN A 22 24.88 4.81 -16.72
N ASN A 23 23.98 5.32 -17.57
CA ASN A 23 22.74 5.95 -17.14
C ASN A 23 21.96 4.96 -16.28
N PHE A 24 22.07 5.07 -14.96
CA PHE A 24 21.28 4.31 -14.02
C PHE A 24 19.85 4.88 -14.05
N HIS A 25 19.04 4.42 -14.99
CA HIS A 25 17.61 4.68 -14.93
C HIS A 25 17.09 4.06 -13.63
N PRO A 26 16.58 4.86 -12.67
CA PRO A 26 16.00 4.30 -11.47
C PRO A 26 14.89 3.36 -11.90
N LEU A 27 14.92 2.13 -11.39
CA LEU A 27 13.83 1.18 -11.54
C LEU A 27 12.54 1.93 -11.21
N GLU A 28 11.65 2.03 -12.18
CA GLU A 28 10.30 2.56 -11.98
C GLU A 28 9.63 1.67 -10.94
N ARG A 29 9.60 2.16 -9.70
CA ARG A 29 9.04 1.46 -8.54
C ARG A 29 7.63 1.99 -8.37
N THR A 30 6.64 1.15 -8.69
CA THR A 30 5.25 1.49 -8.42
C THR A 30 4.94 1.21 -6.95
N PRO A 31 4.09 2.02 -6.31
CA PRO A 31 3.66 1.76 -4.95
C PRO A 31 2.86 0.45 -4.88
N ALA A 32 3.21 -0.41 -3.93
CA ALA A 32 2.38 -1.56 -3.57
C ALA A 32 1.00 -1.12 -3.04
N VAL A 33 -0.01 -1.91 -3.32
CA VAL A 33 -1.39 -1.73 -2.86
C VAL A 33 -1.46 -2.13 -1.38
N ARG A 34 -1.85 -1.21 -0.51
CA ARG A 34 -2.05 -1.49 0.92
C ARG A 34 -3.45 -2.06 1.15
N VAL A 35 -3.54 -3.20 1.79
CA VAL A 35 -4.79 -3.81 2.23
C VAL A 35 -4.80 -3.80 3.76
N ALA A 36 -5.83 -3.20 4.34
CA ALA A 36 -6.03 -3.15 5.78
C ALA A 36 -7.20 -4.07 6.17
N ARG A 37 -6.99 -4.85 7.23
CA ARG A 37 -8.01 -5.64 7.87
C ARG A 37 -8.16 -5.19 9.32
N PHE A 38 -9.39 -4.94 9.72
CA PHE A 38 -9.71 -4.73 11.12
C PHE A 38 -10.78 -5.69 11.60
N GLN A 39 -10.69 -6.04 12.88
CA GLN A 39 -11.63 -6.94 13.54
C GLN A 39 -12.18 -6.27 14.78
N VAL A 40 -13.51 -6.28 14.88
CA VAL A 40 -14.28 -5.70 15.98
C VAL A 40 -15.03 -6.80 16.68
N ASP A 41 -14.82 -6.89 17.98
CA ASP A 41 -15.47 -7.87 18.84
C ASP A 41 -16.67 -7.26 19.55
N TYR A 42 -17.75 -8.03 19.65
CA TYR A 42 -19.02 -7.66 20.27
C TYR A 42 -19.37 -8.69 21.34
N PRO A 43 -18.91 -8.50 22.59
CA PRO A 43 -18.98 -9.53 23.64
C PRO A 43 -20.36 -9.71 24.27
N ASN A 44 -21.33 -8.83 23.95
CA ASN A 44 -22.69 -8.85 24.49
C ASN A 44 -23.73 -8.87 23.36
N ALA A 45 -23.48 -9.66 22.32
CA ALA A 45 -24.34 -9.75 21.15
C ALA A 45 -25.53 -10.67 21.39
N GLU A 46 -26.74 -10.22 21.05
CA GLU A 46 -27.99 -10.99 21.08
C GLU A 46 -28.12 -11.88 19.84
N ILE A 47 -27.28 -12.91 19.75
CA ILE A 47 -27.10 -13.75 18.54
C ILE A 47 -28.41 -14.40 18.07
N HIS A 48 -29.28 -14.80 18.99
CA HIS A 48 -30.59 -15.37 18.67
C HIS A 48 -31.46 -14.46 17.78
N ARG A 49 -31.29 -13.13 17.88
CA ARG A 49 -32.04 -12.14 17.08
C ARG A 49 -31.44 -11.90 15.70
N ILE A 50 -30.20 -12.33 15.46
CA ILE A 50 -29.56 -12.20 14.13
C ILE A 50 -30.36 -12.95 13.08
N ASN A 51 -30.91 -14.12 13.43
CA ASN A 51 -31.71 -14.95 12.53
C ASN A 51 -33.01 -14.27 12.05
N HIS A 52 -33.49 -13.25 12.75
CA HIS A 52 -34.65 -12.47 12.32
C HIS A 52 -34.33 -11.61 11.08
N TYR A 53 -33.05 -11.41 10.77
CA TYR A 53 -32.58 -10.67 9.60
C TYR A 53 -32.17 -11.61 8.47
N THR A 54 -33.08 -11.79 7.50
CA THR A 54 -32.86 -12.66 6.31
C THR A 54 -31.66 -12.26 5.44
N LYS A 55 -31.16 -11.02 5.58
CA LYS A 55 -30.01 -10.49 4.83
C LYS A 55 -28.94 -9.90 5.75
N TRP A 56 -28.68 -10.54 6.89
CA TRP A 56 -27.72 -10.07 7.89
C TRP A 56 -26.34 -9.71 7.30
N THR A 57 -25.75 -10.58 6.48
CA THR A 57 -24.45 -10.32 5.84
C THR A 57 -24.45 -9.06 4.96
N SER A 58 -25.53 -8.84 4.20
CA SER A 58 -25.65 -7.63 3.37
C SER A 58 -25.85 -6.38 4.24
N LEU A 59 -26.62 -6.50 5.33
CA LEU A 59 -26.85 -5.41 6.26
C LEU A 59 -25.54 -4.99 6.94
N MET A 60 -24.78 -5.96 7.48
CA MET A 60 -23.47 -5.72 8.07
C MET A 60 -22.54 -5.03 7.08
N ARG A 61 -22.40 -5.58 5.86
CA ARG A 61 -21.55 -5.00 4.82
C ARG A 61 -21.92 -3.55 4.52
N LYS A 62 -23.21 -3.25 4.34
CA LYS A 62 -23.70 -1.89 4.09
C LYS A 62 -23.40 -0.95 5.25
N SER A 63 -23.56 -1.43 6.49
CA SER A 63 -23.30 -0.64 7.69
C SER A 63 -21.81 -0.31 7.81
N VAL A 64 -20.92 -1.31 7.72
CA VAL A 64 -19.47 -1.10 7.78
C VAL A 64 -19.00 -0.21 6.63
N LEU A 65 -19.54 -0.40 5.42
CA LEU A 65 -19.24 0.45 4.27
C LEU A 65 -19.64 1.91 4.51
N ALA A 66 -20.81 2.15 5.08
CA ALA A 66 -21.26 3.49 5.42
C ALA A 66 -20.36 4.13 6.49
N SER A 67 -19.96 3.38 7.51
CA SER A 67 -19.00 3.81 8.54
C SER A 67 -17.66 4.21 7.93
N LEU A 68 -17.10 3.37 7.04
CA LEU A 68 -15.85 3.68 6.35
C LEU A 68 -15.98 4.90 5.44
N ARG A 69 -17.08 5.07 4.71
CA ARG A 69 -17.33 6.28 3.89
C ARG A 69 -17.44 7.54 4.74
N PHE A 70 -18.05 7.44 5.92
CA PHE A 70 -18.11 8.56 6.85
C PHE A 70 -16.71 8.96 7.32
N ILE A 71 -15.87 7.98 7.66
CA ILE A 71 -14.48 8.23 8.03
C ILE A 71 -13.71 8.83 6.85
N ASP A 72 -13.82 8.23 5.66
CA ASP A 72 -13.14 8.65 4.44
C ASP A 72 -13.41 10.11 4.05
N LYS A 73 -14.64 10.56 4.29
CA LYS A 73 -15.04 11.95 4.08
C LYS A 73 -14.18 12.95 4.89
N HIS A 74 -13.67 12.55 6.05
CA HIS A 74 -12.90 13.41 6.95
C HIS A 74 -11.40 13.09 6.91
N TRP A 75 -11.06 11.84 6.67
CA TRP A 75 -9.70 11.32 6.65
C TRP A 75 -9.62 10.40 5.45
N ARG A 76 -8.85 10.76 4.41
CA ARG A 76 -8.78 9.98 3.16
C ARG A 76 -8.18 8.59 3.42
N ILE A 77 -8.98 7.63 3.85
CA ILE A 77 -8.57 6.28 4.25
C ILE A 77 -8.69 5.29 3.10
N CYS A 78 -9.52 5.58 2.11
CA CYS A 78 -9.75 4.70 0.96
C CYS A 78 -8.76 5.06 -0.15
N ALA A 79 -8.07 4.06 -0.68
CA ALA A 79 -7.08 4.29 -1.73
C ALA A 79 -7.73 4.90 -2.98
N LYS A 80 -7.07 5.92 -3.55
CA LYS A 80 -7.41 6.47 -4.86
C LYS A 80 -6.47 5.95 -5.94
N SER A 81 -6.97 5.83 -7.17
CA SER A 81 -6.11 5.69 -8.34
C SER A 81 -5.64 7.09 -8.72
N ASP A 82 -4.36 7.39 -8.55
CA ASP A 82 -3.79 8.68 -8.94
C ASP A 82 -3.60 8.84 -10.47
N ASP A 83 -3.91 7.80 -11.24
CA ASP A 83 -3.90 7.86 -12.69
C ASP A 83 -5.24 8.41 -13.18
N GLY A 84 -5.22 9.56 -13.86
CA GLY A 84 -6.37 10.30 -14.42
C GLY A 84 -7.22 9.57 -15.48
N GLY A 85 -7.52 8.29 -15.25
CA GLY A 85 -8.47 7.49 -16.00
C GLY A 85 -9.93 7.79 -15.64
N PRO A 86 -10.88 7.30 -16.45
CA PRO A 86 -12.27 7.74 -16.41
C PRO A 86 -12.89 7.46 -15.04
N LYS A 87 -13.58 8.48 -14.50
CA LYS A 87 -14.38 8.47 -13.26
C LYS A 87 -15.02 7.09 -12.99
N ARG A 88 -14.40 6.27 -12.14
CA ARG A 88 -15.00 5.04 -11.62
C ARG A 88 -15.44 5.30 -10.18
N LYS A 89 -16.74 5.24 -9.93
CA LYS A 89 -17.41 5.50 -8.63
C LYS A 89 -17.09 4.45 -7.53
N GLU A 90 -16.00 3.70 -7.69
CA GLU A 90 -15.62 2.55 -6.87
C GLU A 90 -14.10 2.59 -6.68
N LEU A 91 -13.66 3.47 -5.79
CA LEU A 91 -12.27 3.60 -5.31
C LEU A 91 -12.28 3.19 -3.84
N ASP A 92 -11.38 2.29 -3.43
CA ASP A 92 -11.76 1.04 -2.74
C ASP A 92 -12.05 1.10 -1.24
N CYS A 93 -13.03 1.95 -0.88
CA CYS A 93 -14.09 1.60 0.07
C CYS A 93 -15.39 1.32 -0.70
N GLY A 94 -15.31 0.31 -1.58
CA GLY A 94 -16.40 -0.25 -2.40
C GLY A 94 -16.19 -1.76 -2.64
N LYS A 95 -14.93 -2.18 -2.82
CA LYS A 95 -14.49 -3.59 -2.73
C LYS A 95 -14.23 -4.08 -1.30
N LEU A 96 -14.82 -3.43 -0.30
CA LEU A 96 -14.80 -3.87 1.09
C LEU A 96 -15.29 -5.32 1.21
N GLN A 97 -14.53 -6.19 1.84
CA GLN A 97 -14.97 -7.52 2.26
C GLN A 97 -15.36 -7.47 3.73
N VAL A 98 -16.55 -7.95 4.07
CA VAL A 98 -17.03 -8.04 5.45
C VAL A 98 -17.51 -9.45 5.72
N THR A 99 -16.98 -10.05 6.78
CA THR A 99 -17.45 -11.31 7.32
C THR A 99 -17.83 -11.12 8.77
N GLY A 100 -18.76 -11.94 9.25
CA GLY A 100 -19.13 -11.96 10.65
C GLY A 100 -19.23 -13.39 11.13
N GLU A 101 -18.77 -13.62 12.35
CA GLU A 101 -18.68 -14.95 12.96
C GLU A 101 -19.23 -14.95 14.39
N ILE A 102 -19.93 -16.03 14.74
CA ILE A 102 -20.37 -16.32 16.10
C ILE A 102 -19.21 -17.02 16.79
N VAL A 103 -18.54 -16.34 17.71
CA VAL A 103 -17.40 -16.90 18.44
C VAL A 103 -17.89 -17.75 19.60
N ARG A 104 -18.92 -17.27 20.33
CA ARG A 104 -19.58 -17.93 21.48
C ARG A 104 -21.03 -17.43 21.60
N GLU A 105 -21.82 -17.98 22.52
CA GLU A 105 -23.26 -17.75 22.69
C GLU A 105 -23.71 -16.26 22.69
N ASN A 106 -22.92 -15.37 23.29
CA ASN A 106 -23.16 -13.92 23.30
C ASN A 106 -22.01 -13.11 22.69
N TYR A 107 -21.12 -13.75 21.93
CA TYR A 107 -19.95 -13.11 21.36
C TYR A 107 -20.01 -13.18 19.84
N TYR A 108 -20.14 -12.02 19.22
CA TYR A 108 -20.08 -11.85 17.77
C TYR A 108 -18.82 -11.11 17.37
N ARG A 109 -18.28 -11.42 16.20
CA ARG A 109 -17.08 -10.78 15.67
C ARG A 109 -17.30 -10.36 14.23
N ILE A 110 -16.91 -9.13 13.91
CA ILE A 110 -16.94 -8.60 12.55
C ILE A 110 -15.50 -8.43 12.08
N ASN A 111 -15.21 -8.98 10.91
CA ASN A 111 -13.96 -8.77 10.19
C ASN A 111 -14.24 -7.93 8.95
N ALA A 112 -13.45 -6.89 8.73
CA ALA A 112 -13.59 -6.00 7.60
C ALA A 112 -12.22 -5.78 6.94
N THR A 113 -12.14 -6.04 5.64
CA THR A 113 -10.92 -5.90 4.84
C THR A 113 -11.16 -4.98 3.67
N PHE A 114 -10.33 -3.95 3.50
CA PHE A 114 -10.46 -2.98 2.42
C PHE A 114 -9.09 -2.49 1.93
N VAL A 115 -9.06 -1.86 0.76
CA VAL A 115 -7.83 -1.27 0.24
C VAL A 115 -7.69 0.13 0.83
N ALA A 116 -6.64 0.31 1.62
CA ALA A 116 -6.43 1.52 2.38
C ALA A 116 -5.40 2.44 1.69
N GLU A 117 -5.56 3.74 1.93
CA GLU A 117 -4.56 4.75 1.56
C GLU A 117 -3.29 4.56 2.39
N ARG A 118 -2.17 5.07 1.89
CA ARG A 118 -0.89 5.00 2.60
C ARG A 118 -0.85 5.96 3.78
N ASP A 119 -0.27 5.49 4.87
CA ASP A 119 0.06 6.37 5.99
C ASP A 119 1.26 7.27 5.63
N PRO A 120 1.32 8.50 6.15
CA PRO A 120 0.27 9.16 6.92
C PRO A 120 -0.90 9.61 6.04
N ILE A 121 -2.12 9.36 6.50
CA ILE A 121 -3.33 9.87 5.86
C ILE A 121 -3.61 11.29 6.33
N ARG A 122 -4.07 12.14 5.41
CA ARG A 122 -4.40 13.54 5.69
C ARG A 122 -5.89 13.70 5.97
N ASN A 123 -6.19 14.54 6.94
CA ASN A 123 -7.54 15.05 7.12
C ASN A 123 -7.92 15.94 5.93
N THR A 124 -9.19 15.93 5.55
CA THR A 124 -9.69 16.68 4.39
C THR A 124 -9.90 18.17 4.66
N ASN A 125 -10.13 18.54 5.93
CA ASN A 125 -10.58 19.87 6.32
C ASN A 125 -9.56 20.63 7.18
N VAL A 126 -8.67 19.91 7.86
CA VAL A 126 -7.62 20.48 8.71
C VAL A 126 -6.25 19.92 8.31
N ASP A 127 -5.18 20.66 8.58
CA ASP A 127 -3.81 20.18 8.32
C ASP A 127 -3.34 19.24 9.43
N ALA A 128 -4.03 18.12 9.56
CA ALA A 128 -3.70 17.05 10.50
C ALA A 128 -3.41 15.76 9.74
N THR A 129 -2.44 15.00 10.23
CA THR A 129 -2.08 13.67 9.74
C THR A 129 -2.34 12.61 10.80
N SER A 130 -2.69 11.41 10.37
CA SER A 130 -2.88 10.26 11.26
C SER A 130 -2.57 8.97 10.53
N THR A 131 -2.74 7.83 11.22
CA THR A 131 -2.68 6.50 10.63
C THR A 131 -4.08 5.97 10.37
N VAL A 132 -4.23 5.09 9.39
CA VAL A 132 -5.51 4.40 9.13
C VAL A 132 -6.02 3.70 10.39
N PHE A 133 -5.16 3.01 11.14
CA PHE A 133 -5.51 2.41 12.42
C PHE A 133 -6.06 3.43 13.41
N GLY A 134 -5.36 4.55 13.61
CA GLY A 134 -5.75 5.58 14.58
C GLY A 134 -7.12 6.16 14.27
N VAL A 135 -7.39 6.47 13.00
CA VAL A 135 -8.67 7.04 12.59
C VAL A 135 -9.82 6.02 12.69
N ILE A 136 -9.60 4.77 12.30
CA ILE A 136 -10.63 3.72 12.47
C ILE A 136 -10.93 3.52 13.97
N GLN A 137 -9.90 3.49 14.81
CA GLN A 137 -10.05 3.36 16.25
C GLN A 137 -10.83 4.54 16.87
N ILE A 138 -10.60 5.77 16.39
CA ILE A 138 -11.41 6.95 16.76
C ILE A 138 -12.87 6.74 16.33
N GLY A 139 -13.10 6.26 15.11
CA GLY A 139 -14.43 5.98 14.61
C GLY A 139 -15.17 4.90 15.42
N LEU A 140 -14.45 3.86 15.84
CA LEU A 140 -14.99 2.82 16.72
C LEU A 140 -15.41 3.39 18.08
N ARG A 141 -14.53 4.16 18.73
CA ARG A 141 -14.84 4.82 20.01
C ARG A 141 -15.98 5.83 19.89
N GLY A 142 -16.10 6.49 18.75
CA GLY A 142 -17.20 7.40 18.41
C GLY A 142 -18.52 6.70 18.06
N GLY A 143 -18.58 5.36 18.09
CA GLY A 143 -19.80 4.61 17.79
C GLY A 143 -20.15 4.54 16.30
N ILE A 144 -19.23 4.91 15.40
CA ILE A 144 -19.48 4.98 13.94
C ILE A 144 -19.86 3.61 13.36
N PHE A 145 -19.37 2.53 13.96
CA PHE A 145 -19.67 1.16 13.53
C PHE A 145 -20.98 0.58 14.10
N GLN A 146 -21.78 1.38 14.82
CA GLN A 146 -23.09 0.98 15.37
C GLN A 146 -24.26 1.84 14.85
N TYR A 147 -24.07 2.57 13.74
CA TYR A 147 -25.03 3.57 13.28
C TYR A 147 -26.38 3.01 12.81
N THR A 148 -26.46 1.72 12.45
CA THR A 148 -27.71 1.13 12.01
C THR A 148 -28.45 0.49 13.19
N ASN A 149 -29.78 0.72 13.25
CA ASN A 149 -30.62 0.14 14.30
C ASN A 149 -30.49 -1.39 14.40
N ALA A 150 -30.24 -2.06 13.29
CA ALA A 150 -30.07 -3.51 13.25
C ALA A 150 -28.74 -3.98 13.88
N LEU A 151 -27.64 -3.21 13.78
CA LEU A 151 -26.38 -3.57 14.46
C LEU A 151 -26.44 -3.37 15.98
N LYS A 152 -27.46 -2.67 16.50
CA LYS A 152 -27.64 -2.51 17.96
C LYS A 152 -27.79 -3.84 18.69
N ILE A 153 -28.27 -4.89 18.01
CA ILE A 153 -28.39 -6.24 18.59
C ILE A 153 -27.01 -6.84 18.94
N LEU A 154 -25.92 -6.33 18.36
CA LEU A 154 -24.57 -6.75 18.73
C LEU A 154 -24.09 -6.14 20.05
N GLY A 155 -24.83 -5.19 20.62
CA GLY A 155 -24.40 -4.45 21.80
C GLY A 155 -23.16 -3.59 21.52
N LYS A 156 -22.51 -3.12 22.59
CA LYS A 156 -21.30 -2.28 22.50
C LYS A 156 -20.09 -3.09 22.00
N PRO A 157 -19.30 -2.57 21.03
CA PRO A 157 -18.06 -3.21 20.64
C PRO A 157 -17.03 -3.13 21.77
N SER A 158 -16.06 -4.04 21.73
CA SER A 158 -14.85 -3.97 22.54
C SER A 158 -14.12 -2.64 22.30
N PRO A 159 -13.53 -2.02 23.34
CA PRO A 159 -12.73 -0.80 23.18
C PRO A 159 -11.43 -1.04 22.41
N THR A 160 -11.00 -2.30 22.31
CA THR A 160 -9.83 -2.74 21.53
C THR A 160 -10.28 -3.35 20.21
N MET A 161 -9.58 -2.97 19.15
CA MET A 161 -9.77 -3.48 17.80
C MET A 161 -8.47 -4.13 17.35
N TRP A 162 -8.57 -5.27 16.70
CA TRP A 162 -7.40 -5.89 16.06
C TRP A 162 -7.22 -5.31 14.67
N PHE A 163 -5.99 -5.06 14.27
CA PHE A 163 -5.65 -4.43 13.00
C PHE A 163 -4.44 -5.12 12.37
N GLU A 164 -4.59 -5.51 11.12
CA GLU A 164 -3.56 -6.12 10.29
C GLU A 164 -3.46 -5.36 8.97
N GLU A 165 -2.25 -5.30 8.41
CA GLU A 165 -2.04 -4.73 7.09
C GLU A 165 -1.11 -5.61 6.26
N GLY A 166 -1.31 -5.55 4.94
CA GLY A 166 -0.47 -6.23 3.97
C GLY A 166 -0.28 -5.38 2.71
N PHE A 167 0.85 -5.56 2.05
CA PHE A 167 1.20 -4.86 0.83
C PHE A 167 1.30 -5.85 -0.34
N PHE A 168 0.55 -5.57 -1.40
CA PHE A 168 0.40 -6.47 -2.53
C PHE A 168 0.78 -5.77 -3.84
N CYS A 169 1.39 -6.54 -4.74
CA CYS A 169 1.72 -6.08 -6.08
C CYS A 169 0.74 -6.65 -7.10
N TYR A 170 0.54 -5.92 -8.21
CA TYR A 170 -0.21 -6.44 -9.35
C TYR A 170 0.55 -7.62 -10.01
N PRO A 171 -0.15 -8.51 -10.73
CA PRO A 171 0.47 -9.60 -11.47
C PRO A 171 1.62 -9.11 -12.38
N GLY A 172 2.74 -9.83 -12.38
CA GLY A 172 3.97 -9.45 -13.12
C GLY A 172 4.91 -8.49 -12.38
N PHE A 173 4.57 -8.14 -11.13
CA PHE A 173 5.43 -7.37 -10.23
C PHE A 173 5.71 -8.15 -8.96
N THR A 174 6.94 -8.03 -8.46
CA THR A 174 7.37 -8.61 -7.17
C THR A 174 7.54 -7.52 -6.13
N LEU A 175 7.19 -7.83 -4.89
CA LEU A 175 7.41 -6.93 -3.76
C LEU A 175 8.92 -6.79 -3.52
N SER A 176 9.40 -5.56 -3.53
CA SER A 176 10.78 -5.18 -3.29
C SER A 176 10.84 -4.34 -2.02
N GLY A 177 11.28 -4.95 -0.93
CA GLY A 177 11.17 -4.36 0.41
C GLY A 177 9.76 -4.52 0.96
N ASN A 178 9.25 -3.49 1.64
CA ASN A 178 7.96 -3.58 2.34
C ASN A 178 6.80 -2.93 1.56
N ASP A 179 7.08 -1.98 0.67
CA ASP A 179 6.03 -1.10 0.12
C ASP A 179 6.17 -0.81 -1.38
N LYS A 180 7.12 -1.42 -2.09
CA LYS A 180 7.36 -1.10 -3.51
C LYS A 180 7.27 -2.34 -4.37
N CYS A 181 6.76 -2.16 -5.58
CA CYS A 181 6.63 -3.20 -6.59
C CYS A 181 7.65 -2.98 -7.70
N VAL A 182 8.27 -4.07 -8.16
CA VAL A 182 9.24 -4.06 -9.26
C VAL A 182 8.83 -5.10 -10.31
N SER A 183 8.82 -4.70 -11.58
CA SER A 183 8.50 -5.59 -12.69
C SER A 183 9.47 -6.77 -12.78
N GLU A 184 8.93 -7.98 -12.91
CA GLU A 184 9.69 -9.24 -12.95
C GLU A 184 10.62 -9.33 -14.17
N GLN A 185 10.17 -8.85 -15.33
CA GLN A 185 10.97 -8.80 -16.58
C GLN A 185 12.27 -8.00 -16.40
N ARG A 186 12.23 -6.91 -15.62
CA ARG A 186 13.42 -6.06 -15.37
C ARG A 186 14.36 -6.66 -14.32
N ARG A 187 13.85 -7.50 -13.40
CA ARG A 187 14.67 -8.23 -12.42
C ARG A 187 15.52 -9.30 -13.12
N GLN A 188 14.94 -10.02 -14.07
CA GLN A 188 15.68 -11.02 -14.88
C GLN A 188 16.74 -10.38 -15.78
N LYS A 189 16.43 -9.25 -16.43
CA LYS A 189 17.41 -8.51 -17.26
C LYS A 189 18.69 -8.14 -16.48
N ARG A 190 18.55 -7.75 -15.21
CA ARG A 190 19.69 -7.49 -14.32
C ARG A 190 20.52 -8.71 -13.95
N SER A 191 19.89 -9.89 -13.80
CA SER A 191 20.62 -11.13 -13.54
C SER A 191 21.48 -11.55 -14.73
N SER A 192 21.06 -11.20 -15.96
CA SER A 192 21.82 -11.47 -17.18
C SER A 192 22.90 -10.42 -17.49
N ASP A 193 22.69 -9.15 -17.13
CA ASP A 193 23.69 -8.09 -17.33
C ASP A 193 24.80 -8.07 -16.26
N GLY A 194 24.64 -8.79 -15.15
CA GLY A 194 25.65 -8.92 -14.08
C GLY A 194 26.83 -9.85 -14.40
N VAL A 195 26.83 -10.54 -15.55
CA VAL A 195 27.91 -11.44 -15.99
C VAL A 195 28.39 -11.03 -17.38
N LYS A 196 29.03 -9.85 -17.47
CA LYS A 196 29.91 -9.51 -18.60
C LYS A 196 31.15 -8.82 -18.08
N THR A 197 32.11 -9.60 -17.60
CA THR A 197 33.50 -9.17 -17.48
C THR A 197 34.05 -9.05 -18.90
N GLN A 198 33.96 -7.85 -19.48
CA GLN A 198 34.54 -7.58 -20.79
C GLN A 198 36.01 -7.20 -20.58
N VAL A 199 36.91 -8.18 -20.73
CA VAL A 199 38.35 -7.91 -20.86
C VAL A 199 38.56 -7.24 -22.21
N VAL A 200 38.79 -5.93 -22.22
CA VAL A 200 39.12 -5.19 -23.46
C VAL A 200 40.62 -5.30 -23.68
N GLY A 201 41.00 -5.96 -24.76
CA GLY A 201 42.40 -6.19 -25.14
C GLY A 201 43.14 -4.92 -25.55
N THR A 202 44.44 -4.91 -25.27
CA THR A 202 45.39 -3.86 -25.62
C THR A 202 45.67 -3.86 -27.12
N VAL A 203 45.45 -2.73 -27.80
CA VAL A 203 45.97 -2.49 -29.16
C VAL A 203 47.35 -1.84 -29.02
N ILE A 204 48.37 -2.50 -29.55
CA ILE A 204 49.74 -2.00 -29.65
C ILE A 204 49.93 -1.52 -31.10
N PHE A 205 50.36 -0.26 -31.28
CA PHE A 205 50.95 0.23 -32.53
C PHE A 205 52.47 0.18 -32.40
#